data_AF-A0A7C3W8H8-F1
#
_entry.id   AF-A0A7C3W8H8-F1
#
_cell.length_a   1.000
_cell.length_b   1.000
_cell.length_c   1.000
_cell.angle_alpha   90.00
_cell.angle_beta   90.00
_cell.angle_gamma   90.00
#
_symmetry.space_group_name_H-M   'P 1'
#
loop_
_entity.id
_entity.type
_entity.pdbx_description
1 polymer ?
#
loop_
_entity_poly.entity_id
_entity_poly.type
_entity_poly.pdbx_seq_one_letter_code
_entity_poly.pdbx_strand_id
1 'polypeptide(L)'
;MGRRVKSAELVERARAGKPSLADLEGGTFTLTNLGMFGVDQFQAIINAPQAAILAVGRVRERPVAVGGAVVIRPTPEESTCQITGV
;
A
#
# COMPACT_ATOMS: atom_id res chain seq x y z
N MET A 1 -8.18 17.06 10.55
CA MET A 1 -6.85 16.92 11.17
C MET A 1 -7.03 16.14 12.49
N GLY A 2 -6.86 14.80 12.53
CA GLY A 2 -7.20 14.05 13.76
C GLY A 2 -6.93 12.53 13.81
N ARG A 3 -6.05 11.96 12.97
CA ARG A 3 -5.85 10.49 12.91
C ARG A 3 -4.41 9.98 13.12
N ARG A 4 -3.44 10.85 13.37
CA ARG A 4 -2.02 10.42 13.44
C ARG A 4 -1.68 9.58 14.68
N VAL A 5 -2.40 9.75 15.79
CA VAL A 5 -2.12 9.00 17.04
C VAL A 5 -2.60 7.55 16.95
N LYS A 6 -3.78 7.29 16.38
CA LYS A 6 -4.32 5.92 16.23
C LYS A 6 -3.46 5.01 15.38
N SER A 7 -2.83 5.52 14.30
CA SER A 7 -2.05 4.65 13.40
C SER A 7 -0.78 4.11 14.06
N ALA A 8 -0.11 4.91 14.89
CA ALA A 8 1.11 4.48 15.57
C ALA A 8 0.82 3.35 16.57
N GLU A 9 -0.22 3.50 17.38
CA GLU A 9 -0.62 2.48 18.36
C GLU A 9 -1.09 1.18 17.69
N LEU A 10 -1.80 1.29 16.56
CA LEU A 10 -2.19 0.13 15.73
C LEU A 10 -0.96 -0.60 15.18
N VAL A 11 0.03 0.14 14.69
CA VAL A 11 1.28 -0.42 14.18
C VAL A 11 2.04 -1.16 15.28
N GLU A 12 2.16 -0.57 16.47
CA GLU A 12 2.86 -1.22 17.59
C GLU A 12 2.13 -2.48 18.07
N ARG A 13 0.80 -2.48 18.16
CA ARG A 13 0.02 -3.70 18.48
C ARG A 13 0.17 -4.78 17.41
N ALA A 14 0.12 -4.40 16.14
CA ALA A 14 0.32 -5.32 15.03
C ALA A 14 1.73 -5.95 15.06
N ARG A 15 2.76 -5.14 15.29
CA ARG A 15 4.15 -5.61 15.44
C ARG A 15 4.36 -6.51 16.66
N ALA A 16 3.64 -6.24 17.75
CA ALA A 16 3.65 -7.09 18.94
C ALA A 16 2.87 -8.42 18.76
N GLY A 17 2.25 -8.65 17.59
CA GLY A 17 1.44 -9.84 17.31
C GLY A 17 0.13 -9.88 18.09
N LYS A 18 -0.34 -8.74 18.59
CA LYS A 18 -1.57 -8.61 19.40
C LYS A 18 -2.57 -7.60 18.82
N PRO A 19 -2.89 -7.64 17.51
CA PRO A 19 -4.01 -6.85 16.99
C PRO A 19 -5.32 -7.37 17.61
N SER A 20 -6.21 -6.47 18.01
CA SER A 20 -7.58 -6.84 18.37
C SER A 20 -8.43 -7.03 17.12
N LEU A 21 -9.55 -7.74 17.21
CA LEU A 21 -10.46 -7.89 16.07
C LEU A 21 -10.98 -6.53 15.56
N ALA A 22 -11.26 -5.61 16.49
CA ALA A 22 -11.65 -4.24 16.18
C ALA A 22 -10.57 -3.44 15.43
N ASP A 23 -9.30 -3.85 15.50
CA ASP A 23 -8.19 -3.23 14.75
C ASP A 23 -8.15 -3.70 13.28
N LEU A 24 -8.76 -4.86 12.97
CA LEU A 24 -8.73 -5.51 11.65
C LEU A 24 -10.04 -5.33 10.85
N GLU A 25 -11.13 -5.02 11.53
CA GLU A 25 -12.46 -4.84 10.93
C GLU A 25 -12.75 -3.38 10.53
N GLY A 26 -13.82 -3.20 9.74
CA GLY A 26 -14.32 -1.87 9.36
C GLY A 26 -13.51 -1.14 8.27
N GLY A 27 -12.48 -1.77 7.71
CA GLY A 27 -11.79 -1.26 6.54
C GLY A 27 -12.66 -1.32 5.27
N THR A 28 -12.56 -0.33 4.40
CA THR A 28 -13.21 -0.33 3.07
C THR A 28 -12.24 -0.63 1.94
N PHE A 29 -10.94 -0.45 2.21
CA PHE A 29 -9.85 -0.52 1.25
C PHE A 29 -8.57 -0.98 1.96
N THR A 30 -7.80 -1.84 1.31
CA THR A 30 -6.50 -2.28 1.82
C THR A 30 -5.37 -1.64 1.01
N LEU A 31 -4.33 -1.17 1.71
CA LEU A 31 -3.05 -0.80 1.11
C LEU A 31 -2.01 -1.84 1.53
N THR A 32 -1.38 -2.48 0.55
CA THR A 32 -0.29 -3.43 0.78
C THR A 32 0.96 -2.95 0.08
N ASN A 33 2.03 -2.77 0.87
CA ASN A 33 3.30 -2.28 0.39
C ASN A 33 4.34 -3.40 0.53
N LEU A 34 4.55 -4.15 -0.56
CA LEU A 34 5.62 -5.15 -0.62
C LEU A 34 6.90 -4.61 -1.28
N GLY A 35 6.88 -3.36 -1.75
CA GLY A 35 8.05 -2.71 -2.32
C GLY A 35 9.25 -2.64 -1.38
N MET A 36 9.01 -2.53 -0.06
CA MET A 36 10.09 -2.55 0.94
C MET A 36 10.80 -3.91 1.04
N PHE A 37 10.13 -5.00 0.63
CA PHE A 37 10.69 -6.35 0.60
C PHE A 37 11.35 -6.68 -0.75
N GLY A 38 11.48 -5.68 -1.62
CA GLY A 38 12.04 -5.86 -2.95
C GLY A 38 11.06 -6.53 -3.93
N VAL A 39 9.76 -6.49 -3.67
CA VAL A 39 8.78 -6.98 -4.64
C VAL A 39 8.50 -5.88 -5.66
N ASP A 40 8.76 -6.20 -6.92
CA ASP A 40 8.60 -5.27 -8.03
C ASP A 40 7.13 -5.23 -8.50
N GLN A 41 6.45 -6.40 -8.52
CA GLN A 41 5.04 -6.57 -8.87
C GLN A 41 4.41 -7.69 -8.04
N PHE A 42 3.12 -7.57 -7.67
CA PHE A 42 2.35 -8.68 -7.13
C PHE A 42 0.85 -8.52 -7.39
N GLN A 43 0.16 -9.64 -7.58
CA GLN A 43 -1.29 -9.67 -7.56
C GLN A 43 -1.74 -9.81 -6.12
N ALA A 44 -2.35 -8.74 -5.61
CA ALA A 44 -2.98 -8.78 -4.30
C ALA A 44 -4.27 -9.64 -4.34
N ILE A 45 -4.76 -10.03 -3.17
CA ILE A 45 -6.07 -10.68 -3.03
C ILE A 45 -6.90 -9.78 -2.13
N ILE A 46 -8.10 -9.43 -2.58
CA ILE A 46 -9.00 -8.56 -1.83
C ILE A 46 -9.44 -9.26 -0.55
N ASN A 47 -9.32 -8.57 0.58
CA ASN A 47 -9.84 -9.04 1.86
C ASN A 47 -11.34 -8.73 1.95
N ALA A 48 -12.21 -9.66 1.56
CA ALA A 48 -13.66 -9.46 1.64
C ALA A 48 -14.09 -9.10 3.07
N PRO A 49 -15.00 -8.12 3.29
CA PRO A 49 -15.91 -7.45 2.34
C PRO A 49 -15.37 -6.15 1.72
N GLN A 50 -14.06 -5.92 1.70
CA GLN A 50 -13.49 -4.67 1.20
C GLN A 50 -13.70 -4.50 -0.32
N ALA A 51 -13.74 -3.24 -0.75
CA ALA A 51 -14.06 -2.89 -2.13
C ALA A 51 -12.85 -2.95 -3.07
N ALA A 52 -11.64 -2.72 -2.57
CA ALA A 52 -10.44 -2.74 -3.38
C ALA A 52 -9.17 -2.89 -2.53
N ILE A 53 -8.09 -3.27 -3.21
CA ILE A 53 -6.74 -3.37 -2.65
C ILE A 53 -5.73 -2.69 -3.59
N LEU A 54 -4.84 -1.87 -3.03
CA LEU A 54 -3.71 -1.27 -3.74
C LEU A 54 -2.41 -1.97 -3.34
N ALA A 55 -1.81 -2.61 -4.34
CA ALA A 55 -0.46 -3.15 -4.30
C ALA A 55 0.54 -2.07 -4.68
N VAL A 56 1.49 -1.79 -3.79
CA VAL A 56 2.62 -0.88 -4.04
C VAL A 56 3.90 -1.69 -4.17
N GLY A 57 4.51 -1.66 -5.35
CA GLY A 57 5.79 -2.27 -5.66
C GLY A 57 7.00 -1.42 -5.26
N ARG A 58 8.20 -1.93 -5.54
CA ARG A 58 9.47 -1.31 -5.15
C ARG A 58 9.64 0.06 -5.81
N VAL A 59 10.12 1.04 -5.05
CA VAL A 59 10.51 2.35 -5.61
C VAL A 59 11.95 2.28 -6.14
N ARG A 60 12.16 2.71 -7.38
CA ARG A 60 13.50 2.85 -7.98
C ARG A 60 13.64 4.20 -8.69
N GLU A 61 14.87 4.67 -8.80
CA GLU A 61 15.20 5.82 -9.63
C GLU A 61 15.01 5.44 -11.11
N ARG A 62 14.13 6.15 -11.81
CA ARG A 62 13.83 5.90 -13.22
C ARG A 62 13.80 7.21 -14.01
N PRO A 63 14.24 7.19 -15.28
CA PRO A 63 14.04 8.33 -16.16
C PRO A 63 12.56 8.53 -16.45
N VAL A 64 12.06 9.73 -16.19
CA VAL A 64 10.70 10.17 -16.50
C VAL A 64 10.73 11.48 -17.28
N ALA A 65 9.86 11.60 -18.27
CA ALA A 65 9.70 12.82 -19.04
C ALA A 65 8.87 13.83 -18.25
N VAL A 66 9.44 15.00 -17.95
CA VAL A 66 8.75 16.11 -17.27
C VAL A 66 9.04 17.38 -18.05
N GLY A 67 8.00 18.01 -18.60
CA GLY A 67 8.14 19.27 -19.33
C GLY A 67 9.07 19.20 -20.55
N GLY A 68 9.12 18.05 -21.24
CA GLY A 68 9.98 17.84 -22.40
C GLY A 68 11.44 17.47 -22.09
N ALA A 69 11.84 17.39 -20.82
CA ALA A 69 13.15 16.93 -20.39
C ALA A 69 13.07 15.55 -19.71
N VAL A 70 14.12 14.75 -19.83
CA VAL A 70 14.28 13.51 -19.06
C VAL A 70 14.90 13.86 -17.72
N VAL A 71 14.19 13.55 -16.64
CA VAL A 71 14.67 13.71 -15.26
C VAL A 71 14.63 12.36 -14.54
N ILE A 72 15.58 12.13 -13.65
CA ILE A 72 15.58 10.94 -12.79
C ILE A 72 14.70 11.22 -11.57
N ARG A 73 13.70 10.35 -11.34
CA ARG A 73 12.81 10.44 -10.18
C ARG A 73 12.60 9.07 -9.54
N PRO A 74 12.42 9.01 -8.22
CA PRO A 74 11.97 7.80 -7.55
C PRO A 74 10.52 7.53 -7.96
N THR A 75 10.30 6.40 -8.63
CA THR A 75 8.97 5.94 -9.03
C THR A 75 8.79 4.48 -8.63
N PRO A 76 7.58 4.08 -8.18
CA PRO A 76 7.27 2.67 -7.96
C PRO A 76 7.36 1.90 -9.28
N GLU A 77 7.91 0.70 -9.23
CA GLU A 77 8.17 -0.14 -10.39
C GLU A 77 6.87 -0.56 -11.06
N GLU A 78 5.89 -0.93 -10.24
CA GLU A 78 4.49 -1.03 -10.59
C GLU A 78 3.64 -0.81 -9.32
N SER A 79 2.48 -0.18 -9.49
CA SER A 79 1.45 -0.11 -8.45
C SER A 79 0.12 -0.49 -9.08
N THR A 80 -0.48 -1.57 -8.61
CA THR A 80 -1.72 -2.11 -9.19
C THR A 80 -2.85 -2.01 -8.18
N CYS A 81 -3.97 -1.45 -8.60
CA CYS A 81 -5.20 -1.42 -7.83
C CYS A 81 -6.15 -2.48 -8.38
N GLN A 82 -6.63 -3.38 -7.52
CA GLN A 82 -7.67 -4.35 -7.86
C GLN A 82 -8.95 -3.97 -7.14
N ILE A 83 -10.07 -4.02 -7.86
CA ILE A 83 -11.40 -3.63 -7.37
C ILE A 83 -12.31 -4.85 -7.40
N THR A 84 -13.14 -5.01 -6.38
CA THR A 84 -14.16 -6.07 -6.32
C THR A 84 -15.15 -5.85 -7.46
N GLY A 85 -15.13 -6.72 -8.48
CA GLY A 85 -16.10 -6.72 -9.58
C GLY A 85 -15.60 -6.23 -10.95
N VAL A 86 -14.28 -6.22 -11.19
CA VAL A 86 -13.68 -6.05 -12.54
C VAL A 86 -12.71 -7.18 -12.84
#